data_AF-A0A1R0ZYF9-F1
#
_entry.id   AF-A0A1R0ZYF9-F1
#
_cell.length_a   1.000
_cell.length_b   1.000
_cell.length_c   1.000
_cell.angle_alpha   90.00
_cell.angle_beta   90.00
_cell.angle_gamma   90.00
#
_symmetry.space_group_name_H-M   'P 1'
#
loop_
_entity.id
_entity.type
_entity.pdbx_description
1 polymer ?
#
loop_
_entity_poly.entity_id
_entity_poly.type
_entity_poly.pdbx_seq_one_letter_code
_entity_poly.pdbx_strand_id
1 'polypeptide(L)' 'MSKHAVMFTILGLFSIWGCVYVGSLAPSLWKQKNFRGAIGVSILAGITLVVPVLVRIIGEE' A
#
# COMPACT_ATOMS: atom_id res chain seq x y z
N MET A 1 7.69 1.65 25.30
CA MET A 1 7.04 2.14 24.06
C MET A 1 5.73 1.37 23.91
N SER A 2 4.57 2.05 23.88
CA SER A 2 3.28 1.35 23.85
C SER A 2 3.14 0.52 22.57
N LYS A 3 2.67 -0.74 22.67
CA LYS A 3 2.54 -1.66 21.52
C LYS A 3 1.75 -1.02 20.36
N HIS A 4 0.73 -0.22 20.69
CA HIS A 4 -0.05 0.53 19.72
C HIS A 4 0.77 1.56 18.95
N ALA A 5 1.68 2.29 19.62
CA ALA A 5 2.55 3.27 18.98
C ALA A 5 3.51 2.61 17.96
N VAL A 6 4.06 1.44 18.31
CA VAL A 6 4.90 0.66 17.39
C VAL A 6 4.09 0.19 16.17
N MET A 7 2.86 -0.30 16.40
CA MET A 7 1.97 -0.75 15.33
C MET A 7 1.60 0.38 14.36
N PHE A 8 1.18 1.55 14.86
CA PHE A 8 0.86 2.70 14.01
C PHE A 8 2.08 3.24 13.24
N THR A 9 3.27 3.18 13.84
CA THR A 9 4.51 3.62 13.19
C THR A 9 4.86 2.70 12.01
N ILE A 10 4.75 1.38 12.19
CA ILE A 10 5.00 0.39 11.13
C ILE A 10 3.96 0.52 10.02
N LEU A 11 2.67 0.69 10.37
CA LEU A 11 1.58 0.94 9.44
C LEU A 11 1.80 2.20 8.59
N GLY A 12 2.22 3.28 9.23
CA GLY A 12 2.54 4.54 8.57
C GLY A 12 3.72 4.41 7.61
N LEU A 13 4.80 3.75 8.04
CA LEU A 13 5.97 3.48 7.18
C LEU A 13 5.60 2.61 5.97
N PHE A 14 4.79 1.57 6.16
CA PHE A 14 4.31 0.72 5.06
C PHE A 14 3.42 1.48 4.08
N SER A 15 2.54 2.36 4.58
CA SER A 15 1.67 3.18 3.74
C SER A 15 2.47 4.18 2.93
N ILE A 16 3.43 4.88 3.54
CA ILE A 16 4.31 5.82 2.86
C ILE A 16 5.15 5.08 1.79
N TRP A 17 5.71 3.92 2.13
CA TRP A 17 6.47 3.11 1.18
C TRP A 17 5.60 2.64 0.00
N GLY A 18 4.38 2.18 0.28
CA GLY A 18 3.40 1.81 -0.75
C GLY A 18 3.08 2.96 -1.68
N CYS A 19 2.81 4.16 -1.14
CA CYS A 19 2.55 5.36 -1.93
C CYS A 19 3.73 5.76 -2.83
N VAL A 20 4.96 5.73 -2.29
CA VAL A 20 6.17 6.07 -3.06
C VAL A 20 6.44 5.02 -4.15
N TYR A 21 6.29 3.73 -3.84
CA TYR A 21 6.48 2.65 -4.79
C TYR A 21 5.45 2.69 -5.94
N VAL A 22 4.16 2.74 -5.61
CA VAL A 22 3.04 2.90 -6.55
C VAL A 22 3.18 4.17 -7.38
N GLY A 23 3.52 5.30 -6.74
CA GLY A 23 3.75 6.58 -7.40
C GLY A 23 4.94 6.58 -8.36
N SER A 24 6.03 5.88 -8.03
CA SER A 24 7.21 5.76 -8.91
C SER A 24 6.93 4.89 -10.15
N LEU A 25 6.05 3.90 -10.00
CA LEU A 25 5.63 3.00 -11.08
C LEU A 25 4.59 3.64 -12.01
N ALA A 26 3.76 4.55 -11.47
CA ALA A 26 2.71 5.23 -12.23
C ALA A 26 3.18 5.88 -13.54
N PRO A 27 4.19 6.77 -13.59
CA PRO A 27 4.60 7.43 -14.83
C PRO A 27 5.21 6.47 -15.86
N SER A 28 5.88 5.41 -15.43
CA SER A 28 6.45 4.39 -16.33
C SER A 28 5.36 3.49 -16.92
N LEU A 29 4.35 3.15 -16.13
CA LEU A 29 3.26 2.25 -16.51
C LEU A 29 2.14 2.96 -17.27
N TRP A 30 1.97 4.27 -17.06
CA TRP A 30 1.02 5.11 -17.81
C TRP A 30 1.44 5.30 -19.27
N LYS A 31 2.73 5.23 -19.56
CA LYS A 31 3.27 5.28 -20.93
C LYS A 31 3.06 3.97 -21.72
N GLN A 32 2.60 2.90 -21.09
CA GLN A 32 2.28 1.67 -21.81
C GLN A 32 0.95 1.78 -22.56
N LYS A 33 1.00 1.51 -23.87
CA LYS A 33 -0.12 1.60 -24.83
C LYS A 33 -1.39 0.82 -24.45
N ASN A 34 -1.31 -0.10 -23.49
CA ASN A 34 -2.42 -0.98 -23.08
C ASN A 34 -2.91 -0.76 -21.64
N PHE A 35 -2.47 0.27 -20.90
CA PHE A 35 -2.88 0.55 -19.51
C PHE A 35 -2.74 -0.62 -18.50
N ARG A 36 -2.18 -1.77 -18.89
CA ARG A 36 -2.00 -2.96 -18.04
C ARG A 36 -1.21 -2.64 -16.77
N GLY A 37 -0.22 -1.76 -16.91
CA GLY A 37 0.54 -1.27 -15.78
C GLY A 37 -0.27 -0.41 -14.81
N ALA A 38 -1.16 0.45 -15.32
CA ALA A 38 -2.04 1.24 -14.46
C ALA A 38 -3.00 0.35 -13.65
N ILE A 39 -3.52 -0.73 -14.24
CA ILE A 39 -4.34 -1.73 -13.55
C ILE A 39 -3.54 -2.41 -12.43
N GLY A 40 -2.30 -2.82 -12.71
CA GLY A 40 -1.42 -3.42 -11.70
C GLY A 40 -1.14 -2.47 -10.53
N VAL A 41 -0.92 -1.18 -10.80
CA VAL A 41 -0.70 -0.14 -9.78
C VAL A 41 -1.95 0.09 -8.93
N SER A 42 -3.15 0.10 -9.53
CA SER A 42 -4.41 0.25 -8.81
C SER A 42 -4.69 -0.93 -7.88
N ILE A 43 -4.46 -2.17 -8.36
CA ILE A 43 -4.61 -3.38 -7.54
C ILE A 43 -3.60 -3.37 -6.40
N LEU A 44 -2.34 -3.04 -6.70
CA LEU A 44 -1.28 -2.99 -5.69
C LEU A 44 -1.60 -1.92 -4.63
N ALA A 45 -2.00 -0.72 -5.03
CA ALA A 45 -2.41 0.34 -4.11
C ALA A 45 -3.60 -0.08 -3.23
N GLY A 46 -4.60 -0.73 -3.81
CA GLY A 46 -5.74 -1.27 -3.06
C GLY A 46 -5.31 -2.30 -2.01
N ILE A 47 -4.49 -3.28 -2.39
CA ILE A 47 -3.97 -4.29 -1.45
C ILE A 47 -3.14 -3.63 -0.34
N THR A 48 -2.30 -2.65 -0.68
CA THR A 48 -1.42 -2.00 0.29
C THR A 48 -2.21 -1.17 1.33
N LEU A 49 -3.41 -0.69 0.98
CA LEU A 49 -4.31 0.01 1.90
C LEU A 49 -5.23 -0.95 2.68
N VAL A 50 -5.63 -2.07 2.08
CA VAL A 50 -6.60 -3.01 2.66
C VAL A 50 -5.94 -4.04 3.58
N VAL A 51 -4.78 -4.58 3.20
CA VAL A 51 -4.05 -5.59 4.00
C VAL A 51 -3.74 -5.12 5.42
N PRO A 52 -3.23 -3.89 5.65
CA PRO A 52 -2.92 -3.45 7.00
C PRO A 52 -4.16 -3.26 7.88
N VAL A 53 -5.31 -2.92 7.27
CA VAL A 53 -6.60 -2.81 7.96
C VAL A 53 -7.13 -4.20 8.31
N LEU A 54 -7.04 -5.17 7.39
CA LEU A 54 -7.44 -6.56 7.65
C LEU A 54 -6.58 -7.22 8.73
N VAL A 55 -5.26 -7.03 8.71
CA VAL A 55 -4.35 -7.56 9.74
C VAL A 55 -4.71 -7.00 11.11
N ARG A 56 -5.10 -5.72 11.19
CA ARG A 56 -5.55 -5.13 12.45
C ARG A 56 -6.85 -5.78 12.95
N ILE A 57 -7.84 -5.97 12.08
CA ILE A 57 -9.14 -6.56 12.46
C ILE A 57 -8.95 -8.01 12.94
N ILE A 58 -8.19 -8.82 12.21
CA ILE A 58 -7.95 -10.23 12.55
C ILE A 58 -7.09 -10.36 13.81
N GLY A 59 -6.17 -9.42 14.08
CA GLY A 59 -5.32 -9.44 15.27
C GLY A 59 -5.94 -8.81 16.53
N GLU A 60 -7.10 -8.14 16.40
CA GLU A 60 -7.92 -7.69 17.54
C GLU A 60 -8.95 -8.74 18.00
N GLU A 61 -9.18 -9.81 17.21
CA GLU A 61 -9.86 -11.05 17.63
C GLU A 61 -8.92 -12.00 18.39
#